data_AF-A0A5N6UZV6-F1
#
_entry.id   AF-A0A5N6UZV6-F1
#
_cell.length_a   1.000
_cell.length_b   1.000
_cell.length_c   1.000
_cell.angle_alpha   90.00
_cell.angle_beta   90.00
_cell.angle_gamma   90.00
#
_symmetry.space_group_name_H-M   'P 1'
#
loop_
_entity.id
_entity.type
_entity.pdbx_description
1 polymer ?
#
loop_
_entity_poly.entity_id
_entity_poly.type
_entity_poly.pdbx_seq_one_letter_code
_entity_poly.pdbx_strand_id
1 'polypeptide(L)'
;MIDYTFNNPATVHEALRTPGSMAFLTPHRLDGHKDLAQLGDAALRLVLAKDGYQAHATREQINDTHSRKASNAFLARTGFQKGLDRYIYANPSQGGIVSDRVMATTVEAILGAVYIDSGENIQAVRSVAEELGLSWPA
;
A
#
# COMPACT_ATOMS: atom_id res chain seq x y z
N MET A 1 -0.83 6.12 -11.18
CA MET A 1 0.57 6.55 -11.03
C MET A 1 0.67 7.27 -9.70
N ILE A 2 1.70 7.00 -8.90
CA ILE A 2 1.93 7.68 -7.61
C ILE A 2 3.00 8.74 -7.84
N ASP A 3 2.83 9.94 -7.26
CA ASP A 3 3.79 11.04 -7.39
C ASP A 3 4.92 10.91 -6.34
N TYR A 4 5.66 9.80 -6.43
CA TYR A 4 6.79 9.49 -5.55
C TYR A 4 7.91 8.83 -6.34
N THR A 5 9.13 9.36 -6.23
CA THR A 5 10.33 8.80 -6.84
C THR A 5 11.11 8.01 -5.80
N PHE A 6 11.23 6.69 -6.01
CA PHE A 6 11.97 5.82 -5.12
C PHE A 6 13.48 6.06 -5.21
N ASN A 7 14.14 6.22 -4.07
CA ASN A 7 15.60 6.29 -3.96
C ASN A 7 16.22 4.91 -4.23
N ASN A 8 15.57 3.86 -3.74
CA ASN A 8 15.95 2.47 -3.93
C ASN A 8 14.86 1.71 -4.72
N PRO A 9 15.08 1.44 -6.02
CA PRO A 9 14.13 0.69 -6.84
C PRO A 9 13.80 -0.71 -6.30
N ALA A 10 14.69 -1.32 -5.51
CA ALA A 10 14.44 -2.64 -4.93
C ALA A 10 13.19 -2.65 -4.03
N THR A 11 12.91 -1.53 -3.33
CA THR A 11 11.79 -1.42 -2.41
C THR A 11 10.44 -1.47 -3.15
N VAL A 12 10.33 -0.78 -4.28
CA VAL A 12 9.10 -0.84 -5.11
C VAL A 12 8.98 -2.18 -5.85
N HIS A 13 10.09 -2.78 -6.28
CA HIS A 13 10.05 -4.12 -6.86
C HIS A 13 9.57 -5.18 -5.86
N GLU A 14 9.96 -5.06 -4.59
CA GLU A 14 9.45 -5.94 -3.52
C GLU A 14 7.94 -5.74 -3.30
N ALA A 15 7.46 -4.49 -3.27
CA ALA A 15 6.05 -4.18 -3.11
C ALA A 15 5.16 -4.71 -4.25
N LEU A 16 5.69 -4.76 -5.47
CA LEU A 16 4.97 -5.24 -6.66
C LEU A 16 5.04 -6.77 -6.83
N ARG A 17 5.77 -7.48 -5.96
CA ARG A 17 6.05 -8.91 -6.11
C ARG A 17 5.11 -9.77 -5.27
N THR A 18 4.30 -10.60 -5.93
CA THR A 18 3.41 -11.55 -5.23
C THR A 18 4.20 -12.73 -4.64
N PRO A 19 3.70 -13.40 -3.58
CA PRO A 19 4.31 -14.62 -3.07
C PRO A 19 4.39 -15.69 -4.16
N GLY A 20 5.46 -16.48 -4.17
CA GLY A 20 5.65 -17.57 -5.13
C GLY A 20 6.00 -17.15 -6.56
N SER A 21 6.12 -15.85 -6.85
CA SER A 21 6.83 -15.39 -8.06
C SER A 21 8.31 -15.79 -7.96
N MET A 22 8.94 -16.21 -9.06
CA MET A 22 10.32 -16.70 -9.03
C MET A 22 11.25 -15.64 -8.42
N ALA A 23 11.82 -15.98 -7.26
CA ALA A 23 12.71 -15.12 -6.48
C ALA A 23 14.10 -15.05 -7.14
N PHE A 24 14.21 -14.43 -8.31
CA PHE A 24 15.49 -14.34 -9.01
C PHE A 24 16.46 -13.31 -8.41
N LEU A 25 15.98 -12.33 -7.62
CA LEU A 25 16.82 -11.17 -7.26
C LEU A 25 16.99 -10.91 -5.75
N THR A 26 16.15 -11.43 -4.85
CA THR A 26 16.27 -11.16 -3.40
C THR A 26 15.78 -12.33 -2.55
N PRO A 27 16.68 -13.14 -1.94
CA PRO A 27 16.30 -14.33 -1.18
C PRO A 27 15.81 -14.04 0.25
N HIS A 28 15.76 -12.78 0.69
CA HIS A 28 15.60 -12.45 2.11
C HIS A 28 14.14 -12.45 2.61
N ARG A 29 13.14 -12.47 1.71
CA ARG A 29 11.71 -12.44 2.08
C ARG A 29 10.88 -13.32 1.15
N LEU A 30 10.65 -14.56 1.58
CA LEU A 30 9.90 -15.58 0.83
C LEU A 30 8.41 -15.20 0.66
N ASP A 31 7.89 -14.33 1.53
CA ASP A 31 6.50 -13.90 1.56
C ASP A 31 6.15 -12.76 0.59
N GLY A 32 7.11 -12.27 -0.21
CA GLY A 32 6.88 -11.20 -1.19
C GLY A 32 6.47 -9.88 -0.53
N HIS A 33 5.54 -9.18 -1.15
CA HIS A 33 5.02 -7.87 -0.71
C HIS A 33 4.32 -7.85 0.66
N LYS A 34 4.07 -8.99 1.32
CA LYS A 34 3.27 -9.06 2.56
C LYS A 34 3.90 -8.32 3.73
N ASP A 35 5.22 -8.35 3.88
CA ASP A 35 5.90 -7.70 5.00
C ASP A 35 5.82 -6.18 4.88
N LEU A 36 6.01 -5.66 3.66
CA LEU A 36 5.78 -4.25 3.35
C LEU A 36 4.30 -3.89 3.50
N ALA A 37 3.37 -4.80 3.16
CA ALA A 37 1.94 -4.57 3.31
C ALA A 37 1.55 -4.37 4.78
N GLN A 38 2.05 -5.23 5.68
CA GLN A 38 1.80 -5.06 7.12
C GLN A 38 2.32 -3.70 7.63
N LEU A 39 3.49 -3.27 7.17
CA LEU A 39 4.05 -1.97 7.54
C LEU A 39 3.21 -0.81 6.95
N GLY A 40 2.77 -0.93 5.71
CA GLY A 40 1.96 0.06 5.02
C GLY A 40 0.57 0.22 5.62
N ASP A 41 -0.09 -0.86 6.04
CA ASP A 41 -1.36 -0.80 6.78
C ASP A 41 -1.20 -0.03 8.09
N ALA A 42 -0.15 -0.35 8.87
CA ALA A 42 0.16 0.38 10.10
C ALA A 42 0.45 1.88 9.83
N ALA A 43 1.20 2.20 8.77
CA ALA A 43 1.49 3.58 8.39
C ALA A 43 0.23 4.32 7.93
N LEU A 44 -0.63 3.71 7.12
CA LEU A 44 -1.91 4.28 6.68
C LEU A 44 -2.81 4.55 7.89
N ARG A 45 -2.87 3.62 8.83
CA ARG A 45 -3.62 3.80 10.07
C ARG A 45 -3.13 4.99 10.89
N LEU A 46 -1.82 5.17 10.98
CA LEU A 46 -1.23 6.33 11.66
C LEU A 46 -1.56 7.65 10.94
N VAL A 47 -1.48 7.67 9.60
CA VAL A 47 -1.86 8.84 8.79
C VAL A 47 -3.31 9.23 9.06
N LEU A 48 -4.25 8.28 8.95
CA LEU A 48 -5.67 8.54 9.16
C LEU A 48 -5.98 8.98 10.59
N ALA A 49 -5.32 8.39 11.59
CA ALA A 49 -5.49 8.79 12.98
C ALA A 49 -4.97 10.21 13.25
N LYS A 50 -3.81 10.57 12.67
CA LYS A 50 -3.21 11.90 12.81
C LYS A 50 -4.08 12.97 12.14
N ASP A 51 -4.51 12.74 10.90
CA ASP A 51 -5.34 13.67 10.16
C ASP A 51 -6.70 13.88 10.85
N GLY A 52 -7.33 12.79 11.31
CA GLY A 52 -8.58 12.88 12.06
C GLY A 52 -8.44 13.61 13.41
N TYR A 53 -7.32 13.40 14.12
CA TYR A 53 -7.01 14.17 15.33
C TYR A 53 -6.88 15.67 15.05
N GLN A 54 -6.17 16.04 13.98
CA GLN A 54 -6.02 17.44 13.55
C GLN A 54 -7.35 18.05 13.10
N ALA A 55 -8.26 17.26 12.54
CA ALA A 55 -9.61 17.66 12.19
C ALA A 55 -10.58 17.74 13.38
N HIS A 56 -10.11 17.53 14.62
CA HIS A 56 -10.94 17.44 15.83
C HIS A 56 -12.06 16.39 15.74
N ALA A 57 -11.84 15.33 14.96
CA ALA A 57 -12.79 14.24 14.81
C ALA A 57 -12.88 13.40 16.08
N THR A 58 -14.04 12.79 16.32
CA THR A 58 -14.22 11.83 17.41
C THR A 58 -13.45 10.53 17.11
N ARG A 59 -13.16 9.76 18.17
CA ARG A 59 -12.56 8.43 18.03
C ARG A 59 -13.38 7.50 17.13
N GLU A 60 -14.71 7.61 17.20
CA GLU A 60 -15.63 6.85 16.35
C GLU A 60 -15.47 7.22 14.88
N GLN A 61 -15.46 8.52 14.55
CA GLN A 61 -15.25 9.00 13.17
C GLN A 61 -13.89 8.55 12.60
N ILE A 62 -12.85 8.52 13.44
CA ILE A 62 -11.52 8.02 13.04
C ILE A 62 -11.57 6.52 12.73
N ASN A 63 -12.18 5.72 13.62
CA ASN A 63 -12.31 4.27 13.42
C ASN A 63 -13.17 3.93 12.19
N ASP A 64 -14.24 4.67 11.94
CA ASP A 64 -15.10 4.49 10.78
C ASP A 64 -14.38 4.85 9.48
N THR A 65 -13.60 5.93 9.50
CA THR A 65 -12.79 6.34 8.35
C THR A 65 -11.71 5.31 8.04
N HIS A 66 -11.01 4.82 9.06
CA HIS A 66 -10.08 3.72 8.93
C HIS A 66 -10.74 2.47 8.32
N SER A 67 -11.85 2.02 8.90
CA SER A 67 -12.55 0.81 8.45
C SER A 67 -13.05 0.91 7.01
N ARG A 68 -13.40 2.11 6.54
CA ARG A 68 -13.79 2.34 5.14
C ARG A 68 -12.57 2.40 4.21
N LYS A 69 -11.60 3.26 4.52
CA LYS A 69 -10.47 3.61 3.63
C LYS A 69 -9.37 2.57 3.59
N ALA A 70 -9.14 1.85 4.69
CA ALA A 70 -8.16 0.77 4.79
C ALA A 70 -8.79 -0.63 4.62
N SER A 71 -10.05 -0.72 4.17
CA SER A 71 -10.64 -2.03 3.87
C SER A 71 -10.03 -2.63 2.60
N ASN A 72 -9.79 -3.94 2.61
CA ASN A 72 -9.31 -4.66 1.42
C ASN A 72 -10.14 -4.37 0.16
N ALA A 73 -11.47 -4.28 0.29
CA ALA A 73 -12.35 -3.97 -0.84
C ALA A 73 -12.10 -2.56 -1.41
N PHE A 74 -11.90 -1.56 -0.55
CA PHE A 74 -11.61 -0.20 -0.98
C PHE A 74 -10.21 -0.10 -1.59
N LEU A 75 -9.21 -0.69 -0.94
CA LEU A 75 -7.82 -0.74 -1.42
C LEU A 75 -7.72 -1.43 -2.78
N ALA A 76 -8.39 -2.59 -2.95
CA ALA A 76 -8.45 -3.31 -4.22
C ALA A 76 -9.05 -2.44 -5.33
N ARG A 77 -10.23 -1.86 -5.06
CA ARG A 77 -10.92 -0.98 -6.02
C ARG A 77 -10.03 0.19 -6.45
N THR A 78 -9.42 0.89 -5.49
CA THR A 78 -8.51 2.01 -5.76
C THR A 78 -7.31 1.55 -6.59
N GLY A 79 -6.69 0.42 -6.24
CA GLY A 79 -5.53 -0.09 -6.95
C GLY A 79 -5.82 -0.42 -8.42
N PHE A 80 -6.95 -1.07 -8.69
CA PHE A 80 -7.41 -1.30 -10.07
C PHE A 80 -7.76 -0.01 -10.81
N GLN A 81 -8.43 0.94 -10.16
CA GLN A 81 -8.74 2.25 -10.75
C GLN A 81 -7.49 3.03 -11.15
N LYS A 82 -6.39 2.85 -10.41
CA LYS A 82 -5.07 3.45 -10.71
C LYS A 82 -4.23 2.60 -11.68
N GLY A 83 -4.75 1.46 -12.15
CA GLY A 83 -4.09 0.57 -13.12
C GLY A 83 -2.86 -0.14 -12.58
N LEU A 84 -2.80 -0.37 -11.27
CA LEU A 84 -1.63 -0.98 -10.61
C LEU A 84 -1.43 -2.45 -10.99
N ASP A 85 -2.49 -3.13 -11.41
CA ASP A 85 -2.51 -4.53 -11.86
C ASP A 85 -1.49 -4.81 -12.96
N ARG A 86 -1.28 -3.82 -13.84
CA ARG A 86 -0.36 -3.90 -14.97
C ARG A 86 1.12 -3.94 -14.57
N TYR A 87 1.43 -3.56 -13.33
CA TYR A 87 2.79 -3.49 -12.79
C TYR A 87 3.08 -4.61 -11.77
N ILE A 88 2.08 -5.39 -11.39
CA ILE A 88 2.24 -6.49 -10.43
C ILE A 88 2.92 -7.67 -11.09
N TYR A 89 4.02 -8.14 -10.49
CA TYR A 89 4.71 -9.35 -10.90
C TYR A 89 3.96 -10.57 -10.37
N ALA A 90 2.87 -10.92 -11.04
CA ALA A 90 2.05 -12.07 -10.70
C ALA A 90 2.77 -13.40 -11.01
N ASN A 91 2.48 -14.43 -10.22
CA ASN A 91 2.96 -15.78 -10.49
C ASN A 91 2.32 -16.31 -11.79
N PRO A 92 3.12 -16.76 -12.79
CA PRO A 92 2.58 -17.32 -14.04
C PRO A 92 1.60 -18.49 -13.83
N SER A 93 1.75 -19.25 -12.73
CA SER A 93 0.85 -20.36 -12.40
C SER A 93 -0.56 -19.92 -11.99
N GLN A 94 -0.76 -18.63 -11.67
CA GLN A 94 -2.07 -18.05 -11.36
C GLN A 94 -2.77 -17.44 -12.58
N GLY A 95 -2.27 -17.70 -13.80
CA GLY A 95 -2.90 -17.25 -15.05
C GLY A 95 -2.81 -15.74 -15.29
N GLY A 96 -1.99 -15.01 -14.53
CA GLY A 96 -1.79 -13.57 -14.70
C GLY A 96 -2.94 -12.69 -14.20
N ILE A 97 -3.96 -13.26 -13.55
CA ILE A 97 -5.09 -12.50 -13.01
C ILE A 97 -4.75 -12.03 -11.59
N VAL A 98 -4.78 -10.72 -11.37
CA VAL A 98 -4.65 -10.11 -10.04
C VAL A 98 -6.00 -10.19 -9.33
N SER A 99 -6.04 -10.84 -8.15
CA SER A 99 -7.25 -10.87 -7.31
C SER A 99 -7.37 -9.59 -6.46
N ASP A 100 -8.58 -9.29 -5.97
CA ASP A 100 -8.81 -8.17 -5.03
C ASP A 100 -7.88 -8.21 -3.83
N ARG A 101 -7.64 -9.40 -3.26
CA ARG A 101 -6.73 -9.56 -2.13
C ARG A 101 -5.29 -9.19 -2.51
N VAL A 102 -4.80 -9.66 -3.66
CA VAL A 102 -3.45 -9.32 -4.14
C VAL A 102 -3.34 -7.82 -4.39
N MET A 103 -4.36 -7.22 -5.00
CA MET A 103 -4.37 -5.77 -5.26
C MET A 103 -4.33 -4.97 -3.95
N ALA A 104 -5.20 -5.29 -2.99
CA ALA A 104 -5.23 -4.64 -1.68
C ALA A 104 -3.86 -4.71 -0.98
N THR A 105 -3.29 -5.91 -0.89
CA THR A 105 -1.97 -6.12 -0.28
C THR A 105 -0.85 -5.42 -1.06
N THR A 106 -0.99 -5.25 -2.37
CA THR A 106 -0.03 -4.45 -3.18
C THR A 106 -0.11 -2.97 -2.84
N VAL A 107 -1.32 -2.42 -2.69
CA VAL A 107 -1.52 -1.01 -2.31
C VAL A 107 -0.91 -0.74 -0.93
N GLU A 108 -1.15 -1.62 0.04
CA GLU A 108 -0.51 -1.56 1.36
C GLU A 108 1.02 -1.65 1.23
N ALA A 109 1.52 -2.59 0.42
CA ALA A 109 2.96 -2.77 0.25
C ALA A 109 3.64 -1.55 -0.38
N ILE A 110 2.98 -0.86 -1.31
CA ILE A 110 3.48 0.40 -1.87
C ILE A 110 3.63 1.46 -0.78
N LEU A 111 2.64 1.59 0.12
CA LEU A 111 2.73 2.53 1.24
C LEU A 111 3.87 2.14 2.20
N GLY A 112 4.05 0.85 2.48
CA GLY A 112 5.18 0.35 3.27
C GLY A 112 6.53 0.60 2.61
N ALA A 113 6.62 0.43 1.30
CA ALA A 113 7.83 0.71 0.53
C ALA A 113 8.18 2.20 0.57
N VAL A 114 7.20 3.08 0.40
CA VAL A 114 7.38 4.54 0.53
C VAL A 114 7.85 4.90 1.93
N TYR A 115 7.27 4.29 2.97
CA TYR A 115 7.70 4.52 4.35
C TYR A 115 9.18 4.19 4.55
N ILE A 116 9.64 3.01 4.12
CA ILE A 116 11.05 2.61 4.25
C ILE A 116 11.98 3.48 3.37
N ASP A 117 11.61 3.66 2.11
CA ASP A 117 12.45 4.37 1.12
C ASP A 117 12.64 5.85 1.45
N SER A 118 11.67 6.46 2.14
CA SER A 118 11.72 7.85 2.60
C SER A 118 12.43 8.05 3.93
N GLY A 119 13.01 6.99 4.51
CA GLY A 119 13.63 7.05 5.85
C GLY A 119 12.60 7.19 6.97
N GLU A 120 11.50 6.43 6.88
CA GLU A 120 10.40 6.38 7.86
C GLU A 120 9.57 7.68 7.93
N ASN A 121 9.49 8.41 6.81
CA ASN A 121 8.77 9.67 6.75
C ASN A 121 7.27 9.47 6.55
N ILE A 122 6.49 9.63 7.62
CA ILE A 122 5.03 9.50 7.58
C ILE A 122 4.34 10.50 6.65
N GLN A 123 4.96 11.66 6.41
CA GLN A 123 4.40 12.66 5.48
C GLN A 123 4.49 12.19 4.03
N ALA A 124 5.55 11.46 3.66
CA ALA A 124 5.67 10.87 2.33
C ALA A 124 4.56 9.82 2.11
N VAL A 125 4.29 8.99 3.11
CA VAL A 125 3.17 8.03 3.08
C VAL A 125 1.84 8.76 2.93
N ARG A 126 1.62 9.84 3.68
CA ARG A 126 0.40 10.66 3.60
C ARG A 126 0.20 11.22 2.19
N SER A 127 1.23 11.79 1.56
CA SER A 127 1.13 12.32 0.19
C SER A 127 0.79 11.24 -0.84
N VAL A 128 1.38 10.04 -0.71
CA VAL A 128 1.03 8.91 -1.59
C VAL A 128 -0.39 8.40 -1.30
N ALA A 129 -0.81 8.36 -0.04
CA ALA A 129 -2.16 7.99 0.36
C ALA A 129 -3.21 8.98 -0.19
N GLU A 130 -2.91 10.29 -0.22
CA GLU A 130 -3.74 11.32 -0.87
C GLU A 130 -3.88 11.06 -2.37
N GLU A 131 -2.78 10.80 -3.07
CA GLU A 131 -2.81 10.49 -4.51
C GLU A 131 -3.61 9.21 -4.80
N LEU A 132 -3.55 8.23 -3.92
CA LEU A 132 -4.36 7.01 -3.98
C LEU A 132 -5.81 7.21 -3.51
N GLY A 133 -6.21 8.40 -3.04
CA GLY A 133 -7.57 8.67 -2.53
C GLY A 133 -7.90 7.96 -1.22
N LEU A 134 -6.87 7.55 -0.47
CA LEU A 134 -6.95 6.87 0.81
C LEU A 134 -6.90 7.83 2.00
N SER A 135 -6.60 9.11 1.77
CA SER A 135 -6.47 10.12 2.81
C SER A 135 -7.79 10.43 3.53
N TRP A 136 -7.65 11.16 4.64
CA TRP A 136 -8.79 11.65 5.42
C TRP A 136 -9.74 12.47 4.51
N PRO A 137 -11.06 12.21 4.56
CA PRO A 137 -12.01 12.97 3.78
C PRO A 137 -12.05 14.42 4.28
N ALA A 138 -11.89 15.36 3.35
CA ALA A 138 -12.08 16.79 3.59
C ALA A 138 -13.52 17.13 3.99
#